data_AF-A0A0M8PR86-F1
#
_entry.id   AF-A0A0M8PR86-F1
#
_cell.length_a   1.000
_cell.length_b   1.000
_cell.length_c   1.000
_cell.angle_alpha   90.00
_cell.angle_beta   90.00
_cell.angle_gamma   90.00
#
_symmetry.space_group_name_H-M   'P 1'
#
loop_
_entity.id
_entity.type
_entity.pdbx_description
1 polymer ?
#
loop_
_entity_poly.entity_id
_entity_poly.type
_entity_poly.pdbx_seq_one_letter_code
_entity_poly.pdbx_strand_id
1 'polypeptide(L)'
;MKLRKIISLEYLIAFLVSIFFYWHFEFSFLYFVLFLLLPDISMVGYIVNTKVGALFYNIGHSLVLPAILLIIGFVTVSTPLLMASIIWLAHIFLDRALGYGLKYDEAFTKTHLQQIA
;
A
#
# COMPACT_ATOMS: atom_id res chain seq x y z
N MET A 1 23.02 11.50 -1.51
CA MET A 1 22.36 10.19 -1.35
C MET A 1 21.93 9.68 -2.72
N LYS A 2 21.95 8.38 -3.00
CA LYS A 2 21.40 7.83 -4.27
C LYS A 2 19.88 8.06 -4.30
N LEU A 3 19.31 8.41 -5.46
CA LEU A 3 17.88 8.71 -5.64
C LEU A 3 16.96 7.68 -4.99
N ARG A 4 17.24 6.38 -5.16
CA ARG A 4 16.46 5.29 -4.55
C ARG A 4 16.38 5.35 -3.03
N LYS A 5 17.45 5.80 -2.35
CA LYS A 5 17.43 5.97 -0.88
C LYS A 5 16.57 7.15 -0.45
N ILE A 6 16.48 8.19 -1.28
CA ILE A 6 15.60 9.34 -1.02
C ILE A 6 14.15 8.89 -1.14
N ILE A 7 13.80 8.21 -2.23
CA ILE A 7 12.46 7.64 -2.46
C ILE A 7 12.06 6.67 -1.33
N SER A 8 12.97 5.77 -0.93
CA SER A 8 12.74 4.84 0.17
C SER A 8 12.45 5.58 1.48
N LEU A 9 13.20 6.66 1.76
CA LEU A 9 12.98 7.48 2.95
C LEU A 9 11.65 8.26 2.91
N GLU A 10 11.27 8.81 1.75
CA GLU A 10 9.97 9.48 1.56
C GLU A 10 8.80 8.55 1.91
N TYR A 11 8.84 7.31 1.40
CA TYR A 11 7.80 6.33 1.68
C TYR A 11 7.86 5.78 3.10
N LEU A 12 9.06 5.65 3.69
CA LEU A 12 9.19 5.30 5.09
C LEU A 12 8.54 6.37 5.99
N ILE A 13 8.75 7.65 5.68
CA ILE A 13 8.11 8.76 6.40
C ILE A 13 6.59 8.70 6.21
N ALA A 14 6.10 8.47 4.99
CA ALA A 14 4.65 8.33 4.73
C ALA A 14 4.02 7.15 5.50
N PHE A 15 4.74 6.03 5.63
CA PHE A 15 4.33 4.90 6.45
C PHE A 15 4.24 5.28 7.94
N LEU A 16 5.25 5.95 8.48
CA LEU A 16 5.26 6.41 9.87
C LEU A 16 4.14 7.44 10.15
N VAL A 17 3.86 8.32 9.20
CA VAL A 17 2.72 9.26 9.28
C VAL A 17 1.39 8.50 9.32
N SER A 18 1.26 7.42 8.55
CA SER A 18 0.06 6.58 8.57
C SER A 18 -0.13 5.91 9.93
N ILE A 19 0.95 5.40 10.54
CA ILE A 19 0.93 4.85 11.90
C ILE A 19 0.53 5.93 12.92
N PHE A 20 1.10 7.13 12.80
CA PHE A 20 0.79 8.25 13.69
C PHE A 20 -0.71 8.56 13.66
N PHE A 21 -1.31 8.71 12.47
CA PHE A 21 -2.74 8.96 12.36
C PHE A 21 -3.59 7.79 12.86
N TYR A 22 -3.20 6.56 12.56
CA TYR A 22 -3.89 5.36 13.05
C TYR A 22 -3.98 5.36 14.58
N TRP A 23 -2.87 5.69 15.25
CA TRP A 23 -2.81 5.78 16.69
C TRP A 23 -3.57 7.00 17.24
N HIS A 24 -3.51 8.14 16.55
CA HIS A 24 -4.27 9.34 16.92
C HIS A 24 -5.79 9.10 16.97
N PHE A 25 -6.30 8.23 16.09
CA PHE A 25 -7.71 7.80 16.11
C PHE A 25 -8.01 6.67 17.10
N GLU A 26 -7.03 6.28 17.93
CA GLU A 26 -7.16 5.23 18.96
C GLU A 26 -7.62 3.87 18.40
N PHE A 27 -7.27 3.57 17.15
CA PHE A 27 -7.64 2.31 16.53
C PHE A 27 -6.83 1.12 17.08
N SER A 28 -7.42 -0.08 16.99
CA SER A 28 -6.82 -1.31 17.55
C SER A 28 -5.52 -1.69 16.85
N PHE A 29 -4.43 -1.73 17.60
CA PHE A 29 -3.14 -2.21 17.09
C PHE A 29 -3.21 -3.63 16.52
N LEU A 30 -4.07 -4.50 17.08
CA LEU A 30 -4.26 -5.86 16.56
C LEU A 30 -4.81 -5.84 15.14
N TYR A 31 -5.81 -4.99 14.85
CA TYR A 31 -6.37 -4.88 13.50
C TYR A 31 -5.36 -4.30 12.51
N PHE A 32 -4.54 -3.34 12.95
CA PHE A 32 -3.45 -2.84 12.12
C PHE A 32 -2.55 -3.97 11.64
N VAL A 33 -2.01 -4.77 12.57
CA VAL A 33 -1.08 -5.86 12.23
C VAL A 33 -1.76 -6.95 11.40
N LEU A 34 -2.99 -7.36 11.75
CA LEU A 34 -3.71 -8.41 11.03
C LEU A 34 -4.03 -8.04 9.59
N PHE A 35 -4.43 -6.79 9.35
CA PHE A 35 -4.87 -6.35 8.02
C PHE A 35 -3.79 -5.65 7.21
N LEU A 36 -2.60 -5.41 7.77
CA LEU A 36 -1.51 -4.76 7.05
C LEU A 36 -1.19 -5.50 5.75
N LEU A 37 -1.10 -6.84 5.79
CA LEU A 37 -0.78 -7.66 4.61
C LEU A 37 -2.00 -8.05 3.77
N LEU A 38 -3.20 -7.60 4.13
CA LEU A 38 -4.42 -7.94 3.39
C LEU A 38 -4.38 -7.53 1.90
N PRO A 39 -3.81 -6.36 1.51
CA PRO A 39 -3.73 -5.98 0.11
C PRO A 39 -2.91 -6.94 -0.76
N ASP A 40 -2.01 -7.74 -0.19
CA ASP A 40 -1.18 -8.71 -0.93
C ASP A 40 -1.98 -9.89 -1.49
N ILE A 41 -3.22 -10.10 -1.02
CA ILE A 41 -4.14 -11.07 -1.65
C ILE A 41 -4.36 -10.72 -3.13
N SER A 42 -4.20 -9.45 -3.52
CA SER A 42 -4.25 -9.01 -4.92
C SER A 42 -3.18 -9.66 -5.82
N MET A 43 -2.14 -10.29 -5.26
CA MET A 43 -1.15 -11.08 -6.01
C MET A 43 -1.70 -12.38 -6.57
N VAL A 44 -2.88 -12.85 -6.15
CA VAL A 44 -3.48 -14.13 -6.62
C VAL A 44 -3.61 -14.21 -8.15
N GLY A 45 -3.73 -13.07 -8.83
CA GLY A 45 -3.78 -13.01 -10.30
C GLY A 45 -2.53 -13.59 -10.98
N TYR A 46 -1.38 -13.63 -10.30
CA TYR A 46 -0.15 -14.22 -10.83
C TYR A 46 -0.21 -15.74 -11.01
N ILE A 47 -1.22 -16.41 -10.41
CA ILE A 47 -1.49 -17.83 -10.68
C ILE A 47 -1.89 -18.05 -12.14
N VAL A 48 -2.54 -17.06 -12.77
CA VAL A 48 -3.01 -17.16 -14.16
C VAL A 48 -1.90 -16.82 -15.14
N ASN A 49 -1.33 -15.61 -15.05
CA ASN A 49 -0.16 -15.15 -15.81
C ASN A 49 0.33 -13.78 -15.29
N THR A 50 1.44 -13.28 -15.84
CA THR A 50 2.04 -12.00 -15.44
C THR A 50 1.15 -10.78 -15.70
N LYS A 51 0.37 -10.77 -16.79
CA LYS A 51 -0.52 -9.65 -17.14
C LYS A 51 -1.69 -9.54 -16.17
N VAL A 52 -2.36 -10.65 -15.91
CA VAL A 52 -3.47 -10.73 -14.94
C VAL A 52 -2.96 -10.43 -13.54
N GLY A 53 -1.81 -10.99 -13.16
CA GLY A 53 -1.16 -10.69 -11.89
C GLY A 53 -0.83 -9.21 -11.70
N ALA A 54 -0.19 -8.58 -12.69
CA ALA A 54 0.14 -7.16 -12.63
C ALA A 54 -1.11 -6.29 -12.54
N LEU A 55 -2.19 -6.63 -13.26
CA LEU A 55 -3.46 -5.90 -13.20
C LEU A 55 -4.06 -5.92 -11.79
N PHE A 56 -4.28 -7.11 -11.21
CA PHE A 56 -4.87 -7.23 -9.87
C PHE A 56 -3.97 -6.62 -8.81
N TYR A 57 -2.67 -6.89 -8.85
CA TYR A 57 -1.71 -6.29 -7.92
C TYR A 57 -1.74 -4.76 -7.98
N ASN A 58 -1.74 -4.18 -9.19
CA ASN A 58 -1.75 -2.72 -9.35
C ASN A 58 -3.06 -2.08 -8.86
N ILE A 59 -4.20 -2.78 -8.99
CA ILE A 59 -5.46 -2.33 -8.38
C ILE A 59 -5.32 -2.32 -6.85
N GLY A 60 -4.78 -3.40 -6.27
CA GLY A 60 -4.54 -3.52 -4.83
C GLY A 60 -3.47 -2.56 -4.28
N HIS A 61 -2.51 -2.12 -5.09
CA HIS A 61 -1.37 -1.30 -4.67
C HIS A 61 -1.39 0.13 -5.25
N SER A 62 -2.50 0.51 -5.88
CA SER A 62 -2.76 1.89 -6.28
C SER A 62 -3.15 2.71 -5.06
N LEU A 63 -2.60 3.92 -4.94
CA LEU A 63 -2.99 4.87 -3.89
C LEU A 63 -4.40 5.43 -4.11
N VAL A 64 -4.96 5.32 -5.32
CA VAL A 64 -6.23 5.96 -5.70
C VAL A 64 -7.38 5.44 -4.84
N LEU A 65 -7.55 4.12 -4.75
CA LEU A 65 -8.64 3.50 -3.99
C LEU A 65 -8.58 3.83 -2.49
N PRO A 66 -7.47 3.57 -1.77
CA PRO A 66 -7.41 3.87 -0.35
C PRO A 66 -7.47 5.37 -0.05
N ALA A 67 -6.96 6.25 -0.91
CA ALA A 67 -7.13 7.70 -0.75
C ALA A 67 -8.59 8.14 -0.88
N ILE A 68 -9.34 7.60 -1.85
CA ILE A 68 -10.77 7.87 -1.98
C ILE A 68 -11.53 7.36 -0.75
N LEU A 69 -11.23 6.14 -0.28
CA LEU A 69 -11.85 5.57 0.92
C LEU A 69 -11.54 6.37 2.18
N LEU A 70 -10.32 6.93 2.28
CA LEU A 70 -9.94 7.82 3.38
C LEU A 70 -10.83 9.07 3.38
N ILE A 71 -10.98 9.74 2.23
CA ILE A 71 -11.84 10.93 2.09
C ILE A 71 -13.28 10.60 2.45
N ILE A 72 -13.83 9.50 1.93
CA ILE A 72 -15.20 9.06 2.25
C ILE A 72 -15.32 8.79 3.74
N GLY A 73 -14.35 8.10 4.34
CA GLY A 73 -14.30 7.81 5.78
C GLY A 73 -14.33 9.08 6.63
N PHE A 74 -13.60 10.12 6.24
CA PHE A 74 -13.63 11.42 6.92
C PHE A 74 -14.99 12.12 6.77
N VAL A 75 -15.51 12.23 5.54
CA VAL A 75 -16.78 12.94 5.26
C VAL A 75 -17.97 12.26 5.95
N THR A 76 -17.96 10.92 6.00
CA THR A 76 -19.03 10.13 6.62
C THR A 76 -18.80 9.83 8.10
N VAL A 77 -17.66 10.25 8.67
CA VAL A 77 -17.24 9.95 10.05
C VAL A 77 -17.28 8.43 10.32
N SER A 78 -16.89 7.64 9.31
CA SER A 78 -16.96 6.19 9.36
C SER A 78 -15.66 5.59 9.87
N THR A 79 -15.68 5.14 11.13
CA THR A 79 -14.55 4.48 11.80
C THR A 79 -13.98 3.31 10.99
N PRO A 80 -14.79 2.36 10.45
CA PRO A 80 -14.25 1.23 9.70
C PRO A 80 -13.56 1.66 8.39
N LEU A 81 -14.10 2.67 7.70
CA LEU A 81 -13.51 3.18 6.45
C LEU A 81 -12.19 3.90 6.71
N LEU A 82 -12.13 4.75 7.75
CA LEU A 82 -10.89 5.41 8.17
C LEU A 82 -9.83 4.38 8.57
N MET A 83 -10.20 3.39 9.39
CA MET A 83 -9.29 2.34 9.82
C MET A 83 -8.74 1.54 8.63
N ALA A 84 -9.62 1.07 7.74
CA ALA A 84 -9.22 0.27 6.58
C ALA A 84 -8.35 1.06 5.59
N SER A 85 -8.71 2.31 5.30
CA SER A 85 -7.96 3.16 4.37
C SER A 85 -6.57 3.51 4.89
N ILE A 86 -6.41 3.81 6.18
CA ILE A 86 -5.09 4.11 6.78
C ILE A 86 -4.20 2.86 6.78
N ILE A 87 -4.73 1.69 7.14
CA ILE A 87 -3.97 0.42 7.07
C ILE A 87 -3.50 0.15 5.64
N TRP A 88 -4.39 0.33 4.66
CA TRP A 88 -4.09 0.09 3.26
C TRP A 88 -3.04 1.06 2.73
N LEU A 89 -3.13 2.35 3.04
CA LEU A 89 -2.09 3.33 2.72
C LEU A 89 -0.74 2.93 3.36
N ALA A 90 -0.76 2.54 4.64
CA ALA A 90 0.44 2.11 5.35
C ALA A 90 1.11 0.92 4.65
N HIS A 91 0.35 -0.09 4.22
CA HIS A 91 0.87 -1.22 3.44
C HIS A 91 1.59 -0.75 2.18
N ILE A 92 0.93 0.08 1.35
CA ILE A 92 1.51 0.55 0.09
C ILE A 92 2.78 1.37 0.33
N PHE A 93 2.81 2.21 1.37
CA PHE A 93 4.00 2.99 1.71
C PHE A 93 5.14 2.10 2.22
N LEU A 94 4.86 1.09 3.03
CA LEU A 94 5.87 0.13 3.46
C LEU A 94 6.48 -0.61 2.26
N ASP A 95 5.64 -1.10 1.35
CA ASP A 95 6.07 -1.75 0.11
C ASP A 95 7.01 -0.87 -0.69
N ARG A 96 6.63 0.40 -0.90
CA ARG A 96 7.44 1.36 -1.66
C ARG A 96 8.72 1.77 -0.93
N ALA A 97 8.72 1.79 0.39
CA ALA A 97 9.93 2.01 1.20
C ALA A 97 10.92 0.86 1.04
N LEU A 98 10.43 -0.38 0.90
CA LEU A 98 11.22 -1.58 0.62
C LEU A 98 11.61 -1.72 -0.87
N GLY A 99 11.09 -0.84 -1.72
CA GLY A 99 11.40 -0.79 -3.15
C GLY A 99 10.52 -1.68 -4.03
N TYR A 100 9.40 -2.17 -3.49
CA TYR A 100 8.26 -2.66 -4.28
C TYR A 100 7.48 -1.49 -4.88
N GLY A 101 6.57 -1.79 -5.79
CA GLY A 101 5.76 -0.78 -6.44
C GLY A 101 4.89 -1.40 -7.53
N LEU A 102 4.11 -0.54 -8.19
CA LEU A 102 3.30 -0.94 -9.33
C LEU A 102 4.14 -1.68 -10.37
N LYS A 103 3.57 -2.79 -10.85
CA LYS A 103 4.18 -3.82 -11.67
C LYS A 103 3.92 -3.55 -13.14
N TYR A 104 4.95 -3.72 -13.96
CA TYR A 104 4.74 -3.86 -15.40
C TYR A 104 4.33 -5.29 -15.73
N ASP A 105 3.73 -5.50 -16.90
CA ASP A 105 3.13 -6.77 -17.28
C ASP A 105 4.16 -7.81 -17.80
N GLU A 106 5.41 -7.39 -18.03
CA GLU A 106 6.46 -8.28 -18.52
C GLU A 106 7.11 -9.14 -17.42
N ALA A 107 7.16 -8.67 -16.17
CA ALA A 107 7.72 -9.42 -15.05
C ALA A 107 7.31 -8.87 -13.68
N PHE A 108 7.13 -9.77 -12.69
CA PHE A 108 6.87 -9.38 -11.29
C PHE A 108 7.98 -8.51 -10.68
N THR A 109 9.21 -8.66 -11.13
CA THR A 109 10.37 -7.93 -10.62
C THR A 109 10.48 -6.52 -11.20
N LYS A 110 9.78 -6.20 -12.29
CA LYS A 110 9.83 -4.87 -12.90
C LYS A 110 8.75 -3.97 -12.30
N THR A 111 9.19 -2.90 -11.65
CA THR A 111 8.31 -1.90 -11.06
C THR A 111 8.64 -0.50 -11.56
N HIS A 112 7.70 0.43 -11.38
CA HIS A 112 7.92 1.85 -11.67
C HIS A 112 9.05 2.49 -10.82
N LEU A 113 9.43 1.90 -9.69
CA LEU A 113 10.53 2.42 -8.85
C LEU A 113 11.88 1.83 -9.23
N GLN A 114 11.89 0.53 -9.52
CA GLN A 114 13.09 -0.22 -9.86
C GLN A 114 12.78 -1.62 -10.40
N GLN A 115 13.83 -2.26 -10.93
CA GLN A 115 13.86 -3.70 -11.07
C GLN A 115 14.37 -4.32 -9.76
N ILE A 116 13.57 -5.22 -9.19
CA ILE A 116 13.89 -6.02 -8.01
C ILE A 116 14.74 -7.20 -8.50
N ALA A 117 15.86 -7.46 -7.82
CA ALA A 117 16.77 -8.57 -8.16
C ALA A 117 16.24 -9.90 -7.63
#